data_AF-A0A1Y2GL67-F1
#
_entry.id   AF-A0A1Y2GL67-F1
#
_cell.length_a   1.000
_cell.length_b   1.000
_cell.length_c   1.000
_cell.angle_alpha   90.00
_cell.angle_beta   90.00
_cell.angle_gamma   90.00
#
_symmetry.space_group_name_H-M   'P 1'
#
loop_
_entity.id
_entity.type
_entity.pdbx_description
1 polymer ?
#
loop_
_entity_poly.entity_id
_entity_poly.type
_entity_poly.pdbx_seq_one_letter_code
_entity_poly.pdbx_strand_id
1 'polypeptide(L)'
;MNNDSMDPEQIRTLAQQLAQRLIAMRQTHHNPIQHPGSHLSDIPQSQTEMIPTTSSDTNISQLTFQLNSLQTQDGLINQTPPSPSLTSIATDPTIKEVQVNTDADQYASVPDPSVYEMDFINTYLRTNALVLAFEETQLLEHACEQIPIDKLVNEAEAMVKDYPNDSTDDIIIRRLLHWFKNEYFTWVNEPPCASCQGKTVAMGHTTPTAQERQDGAGIVETYRCTQACPTITRFPRYGMPRILFSTRRGRCGEWANCFTVCCRALGYSTRYVHDTTDHVWTEVWSVHKKRWIHCDACEAAYDQPLLYSTGWGKSLSYCVAFSAEEVVDVTKRYTVDYDTAVVKRRKSIREPVLAKFLHLLSESNLAKLKLDTTEIQSIRDRQSLEAEELSGRHGDNRTIETQERESGSDEWTRARGERR
;
A
#
# COMPACT_ATOMS: atom_id res chain seq x y z
N MET A 1 -23.41 37.60 -22.18
CA MET A 1 -23.87 36.22 -22.46
C MET A 1 -23.12 35.74 -23.67
N ASN A 2 -22.14 34.86 -23.46
CA ASN A 2 -21.72 33.82 -24.39
C ASN A 2 -20.96 32.81 -23.53
N ASN A 3 -21.57 31.63 -23.42
CA ASN A 3 -21.11 30.51 -22.63
C ASN A 3 -20.18 29.73 -23.57
N ASP A 4 -18.87 29.99 -23.50
CA ASP A 4 -17.87 29.18 -24.21
C ASP A 4 -17.80 27.82 -23.51
N SER A 5 -18.68 26.91 -23.90
CA SER A 5 -18.52 25.49 -23.59
C SER A 5 -17.33 24.99 -24.41
N MET A 6 -16.23 24.65 -23.74
CA MET A 6 -15.10 23.99 -24.39
C MET A 6 -15.60 22.74 -25.13
N ASP A 7 -15.12 22.60 -26.36
CA ASP A 7 -15.44 21.49 -27.26
C ASP A 7 -15.04 20.15 -26.59
N PRO A 8 -15.91 19.12 -26.54
CA PRO A 8 -15.59 17.80 -26.03
C PRO A 8 -14.31 17.19 -26.60
N GLU A 9 -13.92 17.57 -27.82
CA GLU A 9 -12.65 17.17 -28.43
C GLU A 9 -11.44 17.85 -27.78
N GLN A 10 -11.58 19.11 -27.35
CA GLN A 10 -10.55 19.87 -26.62
C GLN A 10 -10.36 19.33 -25.19
N ILE A 11 -11.43 18.87 -24.54
CA ILE A 11 -11.38 18.25 -23.21
C ILE A 11 -10.68 16.89 -23.27
N ARG A 12 -11.02 16.03 -24.25
CA ARG A 12 -10.30 14.77 -24.49
C ARG A 12 -8.84 15.01 -24.84
N THR A 13 -8.55 16.05 -25.61
CA THR A 13 -7.18 16.46 -25.93
C THR A 13 -6.43 16.91 -24.66
N LEU A 14 -7.09 17.63 -23.75
CA LEU A 14 -6.49 18.08 -22.48
C LEU A 14 -6.24 16.92 -21.51
N ALA A 15 -7.16 15.96 -21.40
CA ALA A 15 -7.00 14.76 -20.59
C ALA A 15 -5.89 13.85 -21.14
N GLN A 16 -5.82 13.66 -22.47
CA GLN A 16 -4.71 12.98 -23.12
C GLN A 16 -3.39 13.73 -22.95
N GLN A 17 -3.40 15.06 -22.98
CA GLN A 17 -2.23 15.90 -22.71
C GLN A 17 -1.79 15.86 -21.24
N LEU A 18 -2.71 15.70 -20.28
CA LEU A 18 -2.40 15.53 -18.86
C LEU A 18 -1.86 14.13 -18.58
N ALA A 19 -2.45 13.09 -19.16
CA ALA A 19 -1.92 11.73 -19.12
C ALA A 19 -0.54 11.64 -19.81
N GLN A 20 -0.38 12.27 -20.98
CA GLN A 20 0.90 12.38 -21.67
C GLN A 20 1.89 13.28 -20.94
N ARG A 21 1.46 14.31 -20.20
CA ARG A 21 2.33 15.09 -19.30
C ARG A 21 2.81 14.25 -18.14
N LEU A 22 1.93 13.47 -17.52
CA LEU A 22 2.27 12.56 -16.44
C LEU A 22 3.22 11.44 -16.91
N ILE A 23 3.09 10.99 -18.16
CA ILE A 23 4.02 10.05 -18.81
C ILE A 23 5.32 10.74 -19.26
N ALA A 24 5.26 11.95 -19.81
CA ALA A 24 6.43 12.70 -20.28
C ALA A 24 7.31 13.19 -19.12
N MET A 25 6.71 13.59 -17.98
CA MET A 25 7.44 13.88 -16.74
C MET A 25 8.22 12.66 -16.23
N ARG A 26 7.74 11.43 -16.51
CA ARG A 26 8.49 10.19 -16.23
C ARG A 26 9.63 9.91 -17.23
N GLN A 27 9.53 10.41 -18.47
CA GLN A 27 10.52 10.15 -19.53
C GLN A 27 11.62 11.22 -19.62
N THR A 28 11.39 12.44 -19.14
CA THR A 28 12.41 13.51 -19.12
C THR A 28 13.53 13.28 -18.11
N HIS A 29 13.39 12.32 -17.18
CA HIS A 29 14.44 11.86 -16.27
C HIS A 29 15.14 10.56 -16.73
N HIS A 30 14.98 10.15 -17.99
CA HIS A 30 15.60 8.94 -18.55
C HIS A 30 16.26 9.18 -19.92
N ASN A 31 17.24 10.09 -19.99
CA ASN A 31 18.20 10.09 -21.10
C ASN A 31 19.58 10.60 -20.69
N PRO A 32 20.55 9.71 -20.42
CA PRO A 32 21.96 10.02 -20.63
C PRO A 32 22.30 9.82 -22.12
N ILE A 33 22.86 10.88 -22.67
CA ILE A 33 23.54 11.05 -23.95
C ILE A 33 24.24 9.77 -24.44
N GLN A 34 23.91 9.31 -25.64
CA GLN A 34 24.64 8.25 -26.36
C GLN A 34 25.98 8.76 -26.90
N HIS A 35 27.06 8.00 -26.70
CA HIS A 35 28.18 7.87 -27.65
C HIS A 35 28.86 6.48 -27.53
N PRO A 36 29.57 5.99 -28.57
CA PRO A 36 29.53 4.59 -28.97
C PRO A 36 30.81 3.76 -28.71
N GLY A 37 30.61 2.45 -28.49
CA GLY A 37 31.45 1.35 -29.02
C GLY A 37 32.59 0.80 -28.15
N SER A 38 32.57 -0.51 -27.84
CA SER A 38 33.58 -1.50 -28.32
C SER A 38 33.43 -2.91 -27.70
N HIS A 39 33.60 -3.88 -28.59
CA HIS A 39 33.60 -5.36 -28.58
C HIS A 39 34.49 -6.17 -27.60
N LEU A 40 34.19 -7.50 -27.53
CA LEU A 40 35.03 -8.72 -27.22
C LEU A 40 35.09 -9.21 -25.74
N SER A 41 35.21 -10.49 -25.34
CA SER A 41 34.88 -11.87 -25.83
C SER A 41 35.36 -12.90 -24.77
N ASP A 42 34.56 -13.94 -24.50
CA ASP A 42 34.81 -15.37 -24.19
C ASP A 42 35.79 -15.96 -23.09
N ILE A 43 35.19 -16.76 -22.16
CA ILE A 43 35.44 -18.21 -21.75
C ILE A 43 36.74 -18.58 -20.93
N PRO A 44 36.93 -19.74 -20.16
CA PRO A 44 36.09 -20.75 -19.44
C PRO A 44 36.48 -21.06 -17.94
N GLN A 45 35.73 -22.00 -17.35
CA GLN A 45 35.72 -22.66 -16.02
C GLN A 45 36.95 -23.51 -15.58
N SER A 46 37.07 -23.75 -14.25
CA SER A 46 37.74 -24.93 -13.66
C SER A 46 37.25 -25.25 -12.23
N GLN A 47 37.20 -26.55 -11.92
CA GLN A 47 36.63 -27.26 -10.75
C GLN A 47 37.56 -27.27 -9.52
N THR A 48 37.05 -27.57 -8.30
CA THR A 48 37.48 -28.67 -7.36
C THR A 48 36.82 -28.56 -5.95
N GLU A 49 36.16 -29.66 -5.53
CA GLU A 49 35.88 -30.32 -4.22
C GLU A 49 35.61 -29.62 -2.85
N MET A 50 34.92 -30.40 -1.98
CA MET A 50 34.06 -30.09 -0.83
C MET A 50 34.71 -30.12 0.58
N ILE A 51 34.04 -29.53 1.59
CA ILE A 51 33.49 -30.13 2.86
C ILE A 51 33.20 -29.00 3.92
N PRO A 52 32.17 -29.10 4.79
CA PRO A 52 31.50 -27.95 5.42
C PRO A 52 31.74 -27.78 6.93
N THR A 53 31.54 -26.56 7.45
CA THR A 53 31.22 -26.30 8.87
C THR A 53 30.23 -25.14 9.03
N THR A 54 29.35 -25.28 10.02
CA THR A 54 28.14 -24.50 10.33
C THR A 54 28.40 -23.30 11.25
N SER A 55 27.75 -22.16 11.01
CA SER A 55 27.25 -21.24 12.06
C SER A 55 26.25 -20.23 11.50
N SER A 56 25.15 -20.04 12.23
CA SER A 56 23.97 -19.24 11.89
C SER A 56 24.07 -17.81 12.41
N ASP A 57 24.00 -16.83 11.50
CA ASP A 57 23.64 -15.44 11.79
C ASP A 57 22.66 -15.00 10.68
N THR A 58 21.43 -14.62 11.06
CA THR A 58 20.39 -14.21 10.09
C THR A 58 20.22 -12.70 10.17
N ASN A 59 20.65 -11.99 9.13
CA ASN A 59 20.54 -10.54 9.00
C ASN A 59 19.17 -10.18 8.37
N ILE A 60 18.49 -9.15 8.85
CA ILE A 60 17.18 -8.69 8.33
C ILE A 60 17.25 -8.35 6.83
N SER A 61 18.41 -7.90 6.33
CA SER A 61 18.65 -7.72 4.89
C SER A 61 18.55 -9.03 4.08
N GLN A 62 18.89 -10.17 4.68
CA GLN A 62 18.76 -11.50 4.06
C GLN A 62 17.31 -12.02 4.08
N LEU A 63 16.49 -11.62 5.05
CA LEU A 63 15.05 -11.98 5.10
C LEU A 63 14.25 -11.31 3.97
N THR A 64 14.57 -10.05 3.65
CA THR A 64 14.00 -9.35 2.47
C THR A 64 14.42 -10.03 1.16
N PHE A 65 15.63 -10.59 1.11
CA PHE A 65 16.11 -11.36 -0.04
C PHE A 65 15.42 -12.74 -0.14
N GLN A 66 15.19 -13.42 0.99
CA GLN A 66 14.52 -14.72 1.04
C GLN A 66 13.04 -14.65 0.61
N LEU A 67 12.30 -13.59 0.97
CA LEU A 67 10.91 -13.40 0.52
C LEU A 67 10.80 -13.13 -0.99
N ASN A 68 11.76 -12.43 -1.58
CA ASN A 68 11.82 -12.22 -3.04
C ASN A 68 12.22 -13.49 -3.80
N SER A 69 12.98 -14.40 -3.18
CA SER A 69 13.34 -15.69 -3.78
C SER A 69 12.22 -16.74 -3.78
N LEU A 70 11.13 -16.52 -3.03
CA LEU A 70 9.97 -17.44 -3.01
C LEU A 70 9.02 -17.25 -4.22
N GLN A 71 9.32 -16.32 -5.12
CA GLN A 71 8.61 -16.17 -6.40
C GLN A 71 9.43 -16.60 -7.62
N THR A 72 10.66 -17.07 -7.43
CA THR A 72 11.47 -17.66 -8.50
C THR A 72 12.39 -18.72 -7.93
N GLN A 73 12.03 -20.00 -8.10
CA GLN A 73 12.86 -21.03 -8.75
C GLN A 73 12.41 -22.45 -8.35
N ASP A 74 11.94 -23.19 -9.34
CA ASP A 74 12.46 -24.53 -9.58
C ASP A 74 13.97 -24.42 -9.85
N GLY A 75 14.77 -25.23 -9.16
CA GLY A 75 16.04 -25.74 -9.67
C GLY A 75 17.31 -24.87 -9.56
N LEU A 76 18.13 -25.22 -8.55
CA LEU A 76 19.60 -25.38 -8.59
C LEU A 76 20.54 -24.18 -8.29
N ILE A 77 21.07 -24.23 -7.05
CA ILE A 77 22.48 -24.07 -6.58
C ILE A 77 23.11 -22.64 -6.56
N ASN A 78 23.35 -22.19 -5.32
CA ASN A 78 24.13 -21.02 -4.87
C ASN A 78 25.63 -21.03 -5.26
N GLN A 79 26.22 -19.85 -5.51
CA GLN A 79 27.36 -19.31 -4.73
C GLN A 79 27.77 -17.86 -5.12
N THR A 80 28.09 -17.10 -4.08
CA THR A 80 28.62 -15.72 -3.97
C THR A 80 30.11 -15.58 -4.35
N PRO A 81 30.59 -14.39 -4.79
CA PRO A 81 32.02 -14.07 -4.89
C PRO A 81 32.60 -13.42 -3.62
N PRO A 82 33.93 -13.52 -3.39
CA PRO A 82 34.59 -13.08 -2.15
C PRO A 82 34.99 -11.60 -2.12
N SER A 83 35.04 -11.04 -0.91
CA SER A 83 35.56 -9.71 -0.59
C SER A 83 37.09 -9.62 -0.80
N PRO A 84 37.63 -8.56 -1.44
CA PRO A 84 39.04 -8.25 -1.37
C PRO A 84 39.37 -7.39 -0.14
N SER A 85 40.46 -7.76 0.53
CA SER A 85 41.05 -7.10 1.68
C SER A 85 41.53 -5.67 1.36
N LEU A 86 41.14 -4.70 2.18
CA LEU A 86 41.58 -3.31 2.09
C LEU A 86 43.05 -3.18 2.48
N THR A 87 43.87 -2.73 1.52
CA THR A 87 45.21 -2.17 1.77
C THR A 87 45.10 -0.66 1.79
N SER A 88 45.69 -0.04 2.81
CA SER A 88 45.69 1.41 3.08
C SER A 88 46.44 2.20 2.01
N ILE A 89 45.79 3.19 1.37
CA ILE A 89 46.46 4.25 0.60
C ILE A 89 45.84 5.62 0.94
N ALA A 90 46.73 6.61 0.99
CA ALA A 90 46.63 7.91 1.63
C ALA A 90 45.59 8.90 1.05
N THR A 91 45.22 9.85 1.90
CA THR A 91 44.31 10.99 1.72
C THR A 91 44.81 12.05 0.73
N ASP A 92 43.92 12.59 -0.10
CA ASP A 92 44.07 13.86 -0.83
C ASP A 92 42.96 14.84 -0.37
N PRO A 93 43.27 16.04 0.18
CA PRO A 93 42.31 16.85 0.92
C PRO A 93 41.73 17.98 0.06
N THR A 94 40.75 17.74 -0.82
CA THR A 94 39.94 18.86 -1.36
C THR A 94 38.54 18.47 -1.86
N ILE A 95 37.68 17.91 -1.02
CA ILE A 95 36.23 17.92 -1.25
C ILE A 95 35.55 18.28 0.09
N LYS A 96 34.79 19.38 0.12
CA LYS A 96 33.95 19.71 1.28
C LYS A 96 32.86 18.65 1.36
N GLU A 97 32.99 17.72 2.31
CA GLU A 97 31.97 16.75 2.64
C GLU A 97 30.67 17.47 3.00
N VAL A 98 29.63 17.21 2.21
CA VAL A 98 28.26 17.39 2.66
C VAL A 98 28.03 16.33 3.73
N GLN A 99 27.85 16.74 4.98
CA GLN A 99 27.50 15.81 6.06
C GLN A 99 26.14 15.18 5.75
N VAL A 100 26.16 13.97 5.22
CA VAL A 100 25.00 13.08 5.24
C VAL A 100 24.87 12.60 6.68
N ASN A 101 23.95 13.19 7.43
CA ASN A 101 23.55 12.65 8.72
C ASN A 101 22.86 11.31 8.44
N THR A 102 23.56 10.21 8.63
CA THR A 102 22.97 8.88 8.53
C THR A 102 22.27 8.56 9.85
N ASP A 103 20.93 8.54 9.84
CA ASP A 103 20.08 8.06 10.96
C ASP A 103 20.40 6.61 11.40
N ALA A 104 21.34 5.93 10.71
CA ALA A 104 21.87 4.62 11.06
C ALA A 104 22.36 4.53 12.53
N ASP A 105 22.88 5.62 13.10
CA ASP A 105 23.35 5.65 14.49
C ASP A 105 22.20 5.59 15.51
N GLN A 106 21.00 6.08 15.16
CA GLN A 106 19.86 6.14 16.08
C GLN A 106 19.39 4.74 16.53
N TYR A 107 19.51 3.75 15.65
CA TYR A 107 19.02 2.39 15.90
C TYR A 107 20.13 1.37 16.16
N ALA A 108 21.40 1.79 16.19
CA ALA A 108 22.53 0.88 16.36
C ALA A 108 22.48 0.08 17.67
N SER A 109 21.93 0.65 18.74
CA SER A 109 21.76 -0.01 20.05
C SER A 109 20.47 -0.81 20.18
N VAL A 110 19.55 -0.71 19.23
CA VAL A 110 18.25 -1.39 19.27
C VAL A 110 18.40 -2.82 18.74
N PRO A 111 18.02 -3.85 19.53
CA PRO A 111 18.16 -5.24 19.11
C PRO A 111 17.22 -5.56 17.94
N ASP A 112 17.54 -6.63 17.23
CA ASP A 112 16.66 -7.17 16.20
C ASP A 112 15.40 -7.83 16.80
N PRO A 113 14.35 -8.05 15.99
CA PRO A 113 13.16 -8.75 16.43
C PRO A 113 13.48 -10.14 16.99
N SER A 114 12.88 -10.45 18.14
CA SER A 114 12.96 -11.79 18.73
C SER A 114 12.06 -12.78 17.98
N VAL A 115 12.25 -14.07 18.21
CA VAL A 115 11.39 -15.13 17.63
C VAL A 115 9.90 -14.92 17.93
N TYR A 116 9.56 -14.32 19.08
CA TYR A 116 8.18 -14.03 19.47
C TYR A 116 7.55 -12.85 18.72
N GLU A 117 8.36 -12.01 18.08
CA GLU A 117 7.92 -10.85 17.30
C GLU A 117 7.85 -11.18 15.80
N MET A 118 8.36 -12.34 15.37
CA MET A 118 8.50 -12.68 13.95
C MET A 118 7.17 -12.82 13.22
N ASP A 119 6.11 -13.33 13.84
CA ASP A 119 4.80 -13.44 13.18
C ASP A 119 4.21 -12.06 12.86
N PHE A 120 4.43 -11.09 13.76
CA PHE A 120 4.04 -9.70 13.57
C PHE A 120 4.85 -9.06 12.44
N ILE A 121 6.17 -9.22 12.46
CA ILE A 121 7.09 -8.74 11.40
C ILE A 121 6.73 -9.34 10.04
N ASN A 122 6.52 -10.66 9.98
CA ASN A 122 6.20 -11.37 8.75
C ASN A 122 4.87 -10.89 8.13
N THR A 123 3.92 -10.47 8.96
CA THR A 123 2.68 -9.87 8.48
C THR A 123 2.96 -8.56 7.75
N TYR A 124 3.79 -7.68 8.33
CA TYR A 124 4.14 -6.41 7.70
C TYR A 124 5.05 -6.56 6.49
N LEU A 125 5.95 -7.56 6.48
CA LEU A 125 6.74 -7.88 5.29
C LEU A 125 5.85 -8.34 4.12
N ARG A 126 4.84 -9.18 4.38
CA ARG A 126 3.86 -9.59 3.34
C ARG A 126 3.03 -8.41 2.84
N THR A 127 2.54 -7.56 3.74
CA THR A 127 1.79 -6.35 3.37
C THR A 127 2.66 -5.41 2.53
N ASN A 128 3.93 -5.23 2.90
CA ASN A 128 4.86 -4.41 2.13
C ASN A 128 5.10 -5.00 0.72
N ALA A 129 5.32 -6.30 0.61
CA ALA A 129 5.50 -6.96 -0.69
C ALA A 129 4.26 -6.80 -1.60
N LEU A 130 3.05 -6.92 -1.03
CA LEU A 130 1.80 -6.64 -1.74
C LEU A 130 1.78 -5.21 -2.29
N VAL A 131 2.10 -4.23 -1.45
CA VAL A 131 2.05 -2.81 -1.84
C VAL A 131 3.10 -2.47 -2.88
N LEU A 132 4.30 -3.04 -2.80
CA LEU A 132 5.32 -2.87 -3.85
C LEU A 132 4.86 -3.42 -5.20
N ALA A 133 4.01 -4.46 -5.21
CA ALA A 133 3.42 -4.96 -6.45
C ALA A 133 2.38 -4.01 -7.07
N PHE A 134 1.88 -3.02 -6.33
CA PHE A 134 0.97 -2.00 -6.89
C PHE A 134 1.66 -1.10 -7.91
N GLU A 135 3.00 -1.00 -7.84
CA GLU A 135 3.81 -0.16 -8.71
C GLU A 135 4.08 -0.79 -10.09
N GLU A 136 3.54 -1.99 -10.36
CA GLU A 136 3.67 -2.62 -11.68
C GLU A 136 2.97 -1.78 -12.76
N THR A 137 3.72 -1.32 -13.77
CA THR A 137 3.22 -0.44 -14.83
C THR A 137 1.97 -1.01 -15.52
N GLN A 138 1.96 -2.29 -15.85
CA GLN A 138 0.83 -2.93 -16.54
C GLN A 138 -0.43 -2.99 -15.67
N LEU A 139 -0.27 -3.06 -14.35
CA LEU A 139 -1.39 -3.01 -13.41
C LEU A 139 -1.96 -1.59 -13.32
N LEU A 140 -1.10 -0.59 -13.21
CA LEU A 140 -1.51 0.82 -13.16
C LEU A 140 -2.18 1.27 -14.46
N GLU A 141 -1.64 0.89 -15.61
CA GLU A 141 -2.25 1.15 -16.92
C GLU A 141 -3.63 0.49 -17.01
N HIS A 142 -3.73 -0.78 -16.63
CA HIS A 142 -5.01 -1.48 -16.62
C HIS A 142 -6.03 -0.81 -15.70
N ALA A 143 -5.62 -0.37 -14.51
CA ALA A 143 -6.49 0.36 -13.59
C ALA A 143 -6.97 1.69 -14.19
N CYS A 144 -6.07 2.47 -14.81
CA CYS A 144 -6.43 3.71 -15.51
C CYS A 144 -7.51 3.51 -16.57
N GLU A 145 -7.45 2.42 -17.34
CA GLU A 145 -8.47 2.08 -18.35
C GLU A 145 -9.86 1.84 -17.76
N GLN A 146 -9.95 1.46 -16.48
CA GLN A 146 -11.22 1.19 -15.81
C GLN A 146 -11.84 2.45 -15.17
N ILE A 147 -11.03 3.46 -14.86
CA ILE A 147 -11.48 4.65 -14.14
C ILE A 147 -12.09 5.65 -15.13
N PRO A 148 -13.30 6.18 -14.87
CA PRO A 148 -13.91 7.18 -15.75
C PRO A 148 -13.32 8.58 -15.48
N ILE A 149 -12.04 8.77 -15.79
CA ILE A 149 -11.24 9.95 -15.43
C ILE A 149 -11.95 11.25 -15.85
N ASP A 150 -12.40 11.35 -17.10
CA ASP A 150 -13.09 12.54 -17.61
C ASP A 150 -14.35 12.88 -16.80
N LYS A 151 -15.13 11.86 -16.41
CA LYS A 151 -16.32 12.05 -15.57
C LYS A 151 -15.92 12.61 -14.20
N LEU A 152 -14.92 12.01 -13.57
CA LEU A 152 -14.47 12.43 -12.23
C LEU A 152 -13.92 13.85 -12.22
N VAL A 153 -13.12 14.23 -13.23
CA VAL A 153 -12.57 15.58 -13.38
C VAL A 153 -13.70 16.60 -13.60
N ASN A 154 -14.62 16.33 -14.54
CA ASN A 154 -15.75 17.24 -14.81
C ASN A 154 -16.65 17.43 -13.58
N GLU A 155 -16.93 16.35 -12.83
CA GLU A 155 -17.69 16.43 -11.58
C GLU A 155 -16.93 17.24 -10.53
N ALA A 156 -15.62 17.04 -10.40
CA ALA A 156 -14.80 17.76 -9.44
C ALA A 156 -14.75 19.26 -9.71
N GLU A 157 -14.55 19.67 -10.97
CA GLU A 157 -14.57 21.06 -11.39
C GLU A 157 -15.92 21.74 -11.13
N ALA A 158 -17.03 21.02 -11.35
CA ALA A 158 -18.36 21.53 -11.06
C ALA A 158 -18.61 21.74 -9.55
N MET A 159 -17.93 20.97 -8.70
CA MET A 159 -18.13 20.95 -7.24
C MET A 159 -17.15 21.83 -6.46
N VAL A 160 -16.20 22.52 -7.10
CA VAL A 160 -15.18 23.36 -6.42
C VAL A 160 -15.80 24.37 -5.44
N LYS A 161 -16.97 24.92 -5.76
CA LYS A 161 -17.67 25.88 -4.89
C LYS A 161 -18.25 25.25 -3.63
N ASP A 162 -18.57 23.96 -3.67
CA ASP A 162 -19.16 23.22 -2.54
C ASP A 162 -18.07 22.79 -1.54
N TYR A 163 -16.81 22.74 -1.97
CA TYR A 163 -15.65 22.36 -1.16
C TYR A 163 -14.56 23.43 -1.18
N PRO A 164 -14.80 24.61 -0.55
CA PRO A 164 -13.88 25.75 -0.62
C PRO A 164 -12.51 25.54 0.03
N ASN A 165 -12.36 24.48 0.83
CA ASN A 165 -11.10 24.12 1.51
C ASN A 165 -10.35 22.97 0.82
N ASP A 166 -10.86 22.49 -0.30
CA ASP A 166 -10.32 21.36 -1.06
C ASP A 166 -9.85 21.86 -2.43
N SER A 167 -8.73 21.32 -2.91
CA SER A 167 -8.30 21.49 -4.30
C SER A 167 -9.13 20.61 -5.24
N THR A 168 -9.02 20.84 -6.55
CA THR A 168 -9.65 19.95 -7.55
C THR A 168 -9.22 18.50 -7.37
N ASP A 169 -7.95 18.23 -7.07
CA ASP A 169 -7.45 16.87 -6.81
C ASP A 169 -8.09 16.24 -5.57
N ASP A 170 -8.24 17.00 -4.48
CA ASP A 170 -8.93 16.55 -3.27
C ASP A 170 -10.39 16.16 -3.60
N ILE A 171 -11.07 16.93 -4.44
CA ILE A 171 -12.44 16.63 -4.88
C ILE A 171 -12.45 15.42 -5.82
N ILE A 172 -11.47 15.25 -6.72
CA ILE A 172 -11.34 14.04 -7.56
C ILE A 172 -11.25 12.79 -6.68
N ILE A 173 -10.48 12.82 -5.59
CA ILE A 173 -10.39 11.68 -4.65
C ILE A 173 -11.75 11.38 -4.01
N ARG A 174 -12.53 12.41 -3.62
CA ARG A 174 -13.91 12.22 -3.13
C ARG A 174 -14.82 11.60 -4.18
N ARG A 175 -14.71 12.06 -5.44
CA ARG A 175 -15.49 11.50 -6.56
C ARG A 175 -15.08 10.06 -6.85
N LEU A 176 -13.79 9.75 -6.75
CA LEU A 176 -13.27 8.39 -6.91
C LEU A 176 -13.83 7.46 -5.83
N LEU A 177 -13.84 7.87 -4.55
CA LEU A 177 -14.48 7.13 -3.45
C LEU A 177 -15.96 6.85 -3.75
N HIS A 178 -16.69 7.89 -4.17
CA HIS A 178 -18.11 7.77 -4.49
C HIS A 178 -18.36 6.82 -5.65
N TRP A 179 -17.66 6.98 -6.77
CA TRP A 179 -17.76 6.10 -7.93
C TRP A 179 -17.38 4.65 -7.56
N PHE A 180 -16.29 4.47 -6.81
CA PHE A 180 -15.82 3.14 -6.44
C PHE A 180 -16.88 2.36 -5.66
N LYS A 181 -17.47 3.01 -4.65
CA LYS A 181 -18.49 2.39 -3.79
C LYS A 181 -19.84 2.18 -4.48
N ASN A 182 -20.29 3.16 -5.25
CA ASN A 182 -21.68 3.19 -5.72
C ASN A 182 -21.85 2.66 -7.15
N GLU A 183 -20.78 2.59 -7.94
CA GLU A 183 -20.85 2.23 -9.36
C GLU A 183 -19.90 1.09 -9.73
N TYR A 184 -18.71 1.01 -9.12
CA TYR A 184 -17.66 0.12 -9.61
C TYR A 184 -17.55 -1.21 -8.87
N PHE A 185 -17.52 -1.19 -7.53
CA PHE A 185 -17.15 -2.34 -6.71
C PHE A 185 -18.31 -2.77 -5.80
N THR A 186 -18.46 -4.08 -5.60
CA THR A 186 -19.61 -4.67 -4.89
C THR A 186 -19.19 -5.37 -3.59
N TRP A 187 -19.89 -5.07 -2.50
CA TRP A 187 -19.66 -5.72 -1.21
C TRP A 187 -20.22 -7.14 -1.20
N VAL A 188 -19.50 -8.08 -0.60
CA VAL A 188 -19.93 -9.49 -0.49
C VAL A 188 -19.83 -9.99 0.94
N ASN A 189 -20.98 -10.15 1.60
CA ASN A 189 -21.07 -10.95 2.82
C ASN A 189 -21.08 -12.43 2.45
N GLU A 190 -22.14 -12.88 1.78
CA GLU A 190 -22.25 -14.20 1.17
C GLU A 190 -22.49 -14.06 -0.34
N PRO A 191 -21.78 -14.79 -1.20
CA PRO A 191 -22.02 -14.76 -2.64
C PRO A 191 -23.38 -15.40 -2.97
N PRO A 192 -24.13 -14.88 -3.96
CA PRO A 192 -25.31 -15.57 -4.47
C PRO A 192 -24.90 -16.89 -5.13
N CYS A 193 -25.83 -17.84 -5.20
CA CYS A 193 -25.57 -19.16 -5.77
C CYS A 193 -25.11 -19.03 -7.24
N ALA A 194 -23.97 -19.64 -7.58
CA ALA A 194 -23.40 -19.58 -8.93
C ALA A 194 -24.34 -20.11 -10.03
N SER A 195 -25.27 -21.01 -9.68
CA SER A 195 -26.23 -21.60 -10.63
C SER A 195 -27.56 -20.85 -10.67
N CYS A 196 -28.21 -20.66 -9.51
CA CYS A 196 -29.58 -20.11 -9.46
C CYS A 196 -29.69 -18.68 -8.91
N GLN A 197 -28.57 -18.03 -8.56
CA GLN A 197 -28.51 -16.70 -7.93
C GLN A 197 -29.25 -16.57 -6.58
N GLY A 198 -29.77 -17.68 -6.03
CA GLY A 198 -30.44 -17.72 -4.73
C GLY A 198 -29.48 -17.49 -3.57
N LYS A 199 -30.04 -17.28 -2.38
CA LYS A 199 -29.27 -17.12 -1.13
C LYS A 199 -28.40 -18.36 -0.86
N THR A 200 -27.28 -18.11 -0.22
CA THR A 200 -26.35 -19.15 0.20
C THR A 200 -26.01 -19.00 1.68
N VAL A 201 -25.46 -20.07 2.27
CA VAL A 201 -24.92 -20.05 3.62
C VAL A 201 -23.53 -20.64 3.62
N ALA A 202 -22.66 -20.08 4.47
CA ALA A 202 -21.28 -20.52 4.59
C ALA A 202 -21.21 -22.02 4.96
N MET A 203 -20.31 -22.74 4.29
CA MET A 203 -20.08 -24.18 4.47
C MET A 203 -18.66 -24.47 4.98
N GLY A 204 -17.74 -23.50 4.87
CA GLY A 204 -16.34 -23.63 5.26
C GLY A 204 -15.42 -23.12 4.17
N HIS A 205 -14.16 -23.55 4.19
CA HIS A 205 -13.16 -23.18 3.18
C HIS A 205 -12.59 -24.41 2.47
N THR A 206 -12.04 -24.19 1.30
CA THR A 206 -11.35 -25.20 0.50
C THR A 206 -10.10 -24.61 -0.14
N THR A 207 -9.26 -25.46 -0.71
CA THR A 207 -8.05 -25.02 -1.41
C THR A 207 -8.40 -24.34 -2.74
N PRO A 208 -7.64 -23.30 -3.13
CA PRO A 208 -7.75 -22.73 -4.47
C PRO A 208 -7.45 -23.78 -5.54
N THR A 209 -8.19 -23.71 -6.64
CA THR A 209 -7.84 -24.37 -7.90
C THR A 209 -6.52 -23.81 -8.44
N ALA A 210 -5.93 -24.46 -9.45
CA ALA A 210 -4.70 -23.98 -10.07
C ALA A 210 -4.86 -22.55 -10.61
N GLN A 211 -5.99 -22.27 -11.29
CA GLN A 211 -6.30 -20.95 -11.84
C GLN A 211 -6.49 -19.91 -10.72
N GLU A 212 -7.34 -20.20 -9.72
CA GLU A 212 -7.58 -19.26 -8.61
C GLU A 212 -6.27 -18.94 -7.85
N ARG A 213 -5.37 -19.91 -7.69
CA ARG A 213 -4.05 -19.69 -7.09
C ARG A 213 -3.17 -18.78 -7.94
N GLN A 214 -3.17 -19.00 -9.26
CA GLN A 214 -2.44 -18.16 -10.20
C GLN A 214 -2.96 -16.72 -10.18
N ASP A 215 -4.26 -16.54 -9.99
CA ASP A 215 -4.92 -15.24 -9.83
C ASP A 215 -4.72 -14.63 -8.42
N GLY A 216 -3.95 -15.29 -7.54
CA GLY A 216 -3.57 -14.77 -6.23
C GLY A 216 -4.53 -15.08 -5.09
N ALA A 217 -5.40 -16.10 -5.22
CA ALA A 217 -6.23 -16.55 -4.11
C ALA A 217 -5.42 -17.38 -3.11
N GLY A 218 -5.41 -16.96 -1.85
CA GLY A 218 -4.81 -17.73 -0.75
C GLY A 218 -5.77 -18.80 -0.18
N ILE A 219 -7.06 -18.49 -0.17
CA ILE A 219 -8.13 -19.35 0.36
C ILE A 219 -9.39 -19.19 -0.48
N VAL A 220 -10.23 -20.22 -0.51
CA VAL A 220 -11.55 -20.16 -1.14
C VAL A 220 -12.62 -20.48 -0.10
N GLU A 221 -13.49 -19.51 0.15
CA GLU A 221 -14.69 -19.71 0.96
C GLU A 221 -15.72 -20.47 0.12
N THR A 222 -16.47 -21.38 0.75
CA THR A 222 -17.47 -22.21 0.08
C THR A 222 -18.83 -22.00 0.70
N TYR A 223 -19.84 -21.97 -0.17
CA TYR A 223 -21.20 -21.60 0.19
C TYR A 223 -22.20 -22.58 -0.43
N ARG A 224 -23.07 -23.16 0.40
CA ARG A 224 -24.14 -24.03 -0.08
C ARG A 224 -25.39 -23.20 -0.38
N CYS A 225 -26.07 -23.50 -1.48
CA CYS A 225 -27.35 -22.86 -1.78
C CYS A 225 -28.41 -23.27 -0.74
N THR A 226 -29.26 -22.33 -0.33
CA THR A 226 -30.39 -22.61 0.59
C THR A 226 -31.62 -23.17 -0.13
N GLN A 227 -31.64 -23.11 -1.46
CA GLN A 227 -32.69 -23.70 -2.30
C GLN A 227 -32.35 -25.16 -2.64
N ALA A 228 -33.26 -25.87 -3.32
CA ALA A 228 -33.04 -27.22 -3.85
C ALA A 228 -32.05 -27.25 -5.05
N CYS A 229 -30.94 -26.52 -4.93
CA CYS A 229 -29.86 -26.45 -5.91
C CYS A 229 -28.62 -27.14 -5.30
N PRO A 230 -28.06 -28.18 -5.94
CA PRO A 230 -26.91 -28.90 -5.40
C PRO A 230 -25.58 -28.15 -5.56
N THR A 231 -25.58 -26.97 -6.19
CA THR A 231 -24.36 -26.21 -6.49
C THR A 231 -23.72 -25.64 -5.22
N ILE A 232 -22.41 -25.89 -5.07
CA ILE A 232 -21.55 -25.20 -4.12
C ILE A 232 -20.93 -24.00 -4.82
N THR A 233 -21.16 -22.82 -4.26
CA THR A 233 -20.58 -21.57 -4.76
C THR A 233 -19.22 -21.36 -4.10
N ARG A 234 -18.23 -21.01 -4.93
CA ARG A 234 -16.87 -20.68 -4.51
C ARG A 234 -16.71 -19.17 -4.43
N PHE A 235 -16.01 -18.69 -3.42
CA PHE A 235 -15.64 -17.29 -3.27
C PHE A 235 -14.14 -17.21 -2.92
N PRO A 236 -13.28 -17.16 -3.95
CA PRO A 236 -11.85 -17.00 -3.76
C PRO A 236 -11.53 -15.64 -3.16
N ARG A 237 -10.66 -15.62 -2.15
CA ARG A 237 -10.17 -14.39 -1.51
C ARG A 237 -8.85 -14.01 -2.17
N TYR A 238 -8.93 -13.11 -3.13
CA TYR A 238 -7.80 -12.70 -3.95
C TYR A 238 -6.95 -11.64 -3.25
N GLY A 239 -5.66 -11.91 -3.10
CA GLY A 239 -4.69 -10.95 -2.57
C GLY A 239 -4.09 -10.04 -3.64
N MET A 240 -4.12 -10.42 -4.92
CA MET A 240 -3.54 -9.62 -6.00
C MET A 240 -4.60 -8.68 -6.62
N PRO A 241 -4.27 -7.39 -6.85
CA PRO A 241 -5.25 -6.42 -7.35
C PRO A 241 -5.72 -6.66 -8.78
N ARG A 242 -4.88 -7.23 -9.67
CA ARG A 242 -5.21 -7.38 -11.10
C ARG A 242 -6.56 -8.07 -11.34
N ILE A 243 -6.83 -9.17 -10.64
CA ILE A 243 -8.10 -9.91 -10.79
C ILE A 243 -9.30 -9.14 -10.23
N LEU A 244 -9.09 -8.20 -9.30
CA LEU A 244 -10.15 -7.41 -8.67
C LEU A 244 -10.81 -6.41 -9.63
N PHE A 245 -10.08 -5.95 -10.66
CA PHE A 245 -10.66 -5.12 -11.73
C PHE A 245 -11.64 -5.90 -12.63
N SER A 246 -11.52 -7.23 -12.65
CA SER A 246 -12.44 -8.15 -13.35
C SER A 246 -13.59 -8.62 -12.45
N THR A 247 -13.30 -9.02 -11.20
CA THR A 247 -14.32 -9.55 -10.29
C THR A 247 -15.18 -8.45 -9.68
N ARG A 248 -14.61 -7.27 -9.46
CA ARG A 248 -15.23 -6.05 -8.93
C ARG A 248 -16.05 -6.27 -7.67
N ARG A 249 -15.60 -7.19 -6.81
CA ARG A 249 -16.32 -7.55 -5.61
C ARG A 249 -15.42 -8.13 -4.53
N GLY A 250 -15.82 -7.95 -3.27
CA GLY A 250 -15.05 -8.46 -2.14
C GLY A 250 -15.48 -7.88 -0.79
N ARG A 251 -14.58 -7.94 0.18
CA ARG A 251 -14.70 -7.28 1.49
C ARG A 251 -13.58 -6.25 1.66
N CYS A 252 -13.42 -5.67 2.85
CA CYS A 252 -12.48 -4.55 3.09
C CYS A 252 -11.07 -4.79 2.52
N GLY A 253 -10.53 -6.01 2.61
CA GLY A 253 -9.28 -6.41 1.97
C GLY A 253 -9.23 -6.15 0.47
N GLU A 254 -10.16 -6.74 -0.29
CA GLU A 254 -10.25 -6.55 -1.73
C GLU A 254 -10.58 -5.10 -2.13
N TRP A 255 -11.45 -4.45 -1.34
CA TRP A 255 -11.85 -3.05 -1.56
C TRP A 255 -10.65 -2.11 -1.43
N ALA A 256 -9.94 -2.14 -0.31
CA ALA A 256 -8.78 -1.28 -0.07
C ALA A 256 -7.65 -1.58 -1.06
N ASN A 257 -7.42 -2.85 -1.42
CA ASN A 257 -6.42 -3.25 -2.39
C ASN A 257 -6.68 -2.62 -3.77
N CYS A 258 -7.87 -2.83 -4.32
CA CYS A 258 -8.24 -2.30 -5.64
C CYS A 258 -8.30 -0.76 -5.62
N PHE A 259 -8.89 -0.16 -4.59
CA PHE A 259 -8.98 1.30 -4.48
C PHE A 259 -7.60 1.97 -4.34
N THR A 260 -6.67 1.39 -3.57
CA THR A 260 -5.30 1.91 -3.45
C THR A 260 -4.61 1.94 -4.82
N VAL A 261 -4.79 0.89 -5.63
CA VAL A 261 -4.26 0.85 -7.00
C VAL A 261 -4.93 1.90 -7.89
N CYS A 262 -6.23 2.15 -7.75
CA CYS A 262 -6.90 3.24 -8.47
C CYS A 262 -6.28 4.61 -8.15
N CYS A 263 -6.04 4.92 -6.87
CA CYS A 263 -5.39 6.17 -6.47
C CYS A 263 -3.96 6.27 -7.04
N ARG A 264 -3.19 5.18 -7.00
CA ARG A 264 -1.85 5.12 -7.58
C ARG A 264 -1.86 5.30 -9.10
N ALA A 265 -2.84 4.71 -9.78
CA ALA A 265 -3.00 4.80 -11.23
C ALA A 265 -3.25 6.24 -11.70
N LEU A 266 -4.04 7.01 -10.94
CA LEU A 266 -4.24 8.45 -11.15
C LEU A 266 -3.01 9.32 -10.82
N GLY A 267 -1.94 8.71 -10.29
CA GLY A 267 -0.68 9.39 -10.02
C GLY A 267 -0.55 9.96 -8.60
N TYR A 268 -1.51 9.71 -7.71
CA TYR A 268 -1.44 10.20 -6.34
C TYR A 268 -0.45 9.39 -5.49
N SER A 269 0.32 10.07 -4.63
CA SER A 269 1.08 9.41 -3.56
C SER A 269 0.08 8.78 -2.60
N THR A 270 0.14 7.45 -2.48
CA THR A 270 -0.89 6.65 -1.83
C THR A 270 -0.24 5.62 -0.92
N ARG A 271 -0.82 5.41 0.26
CA ARG A 271 -0.46 4.32 1.18
C ARG A 271 -1.64 3.37 1.38
N TYR A 272 -1.32 2.10 1.53
CA TYR A 272 -2.23 1.09 2.07
C TYR A 272 -2.04 1.01 3.58
N VAL A 273 -3.11 1.18 4.35
CA VAL A 273 -3.05 1.15 5.81
C VAL A 273 -3.61 -0.16 6.32
N HIS A 274 -2.83 -0.83 7.17
CA HIS A 274 -3.20 -2.08 7.82
C HIS A 274 -3.42 -1.86 9.31
N ASP A 275 -4.66 -2.07 9.76
CA ASP A 275 -5.04 -2.15 11.16
C ASP A 275 -5.09 -3.62 11.62
N THR A 276 -4.34 -3.94 12.68
CA THR A 276 -4.26 -5.29 13.25
C THR A 276 -5.58 -5.80 13.83
N THR A 277 -6.59 -4.94 13.97
CA THR A 277 -7.95 -5.31 14.38
C THR A 277 -8.85 -5.60 13.17
N ASP A 278 -8.32 -6.24 12.13
CA ASP A 278 -9.05 -6.79 10.97
C ASP A 278 -9.78 -5.71 10.15
N HIS A 279 -9.07 -4.63 9.82
CA HIS A 279 -9.54 -3.64 8.84
C HIS A 279 -8.37 -3.02 8.09
N VAL A 280 -8.65 -2.51 6.90
CA VAL A 280 -7.65 -1.94 6.00
C VAL A 280 -8.30 -0.81 5.20
N TRP A 281 -7.51 0.20 4.85
CA TRP A 281 -7.96 1.37 4.11
C TRP A 281 -6.80 2.04 3.37
N THR A 282 -7.01 3.23 2.83
CA THR A 282 -6.05 3.96 2.01
C THR A 282 -5.76 5.34 2.62
N GLU A 283 -4.53 5.83 2.50
CA GLU A 283 -4.20 7.24 2.69
C GLU A 283 -3.72 7.84 1.37
N VAL A 284 -4.10 9.08 1.09
CA VAL A 284 -3.63 9.83 -0.10
C VAL A 284 -3.02 11.15 0.34
N TRP A 285 -1.84 11.50 -0.18
CA TRP A 285 -1.21 12.80 0.13
C TRP A 285 -1.92 13.94 -0.60
N SER A 286 -2.45 14.90 0.16
CA SER A 286 -2.97 16.14 -0.40
C SER A 286 -1.88 17.19 -0.49
N VAL A 287 -1.49 17.57 -1.71
CA VAL A 287 -0.51 18.65 -1.95
C VAL A 287 -1.05 19.98 -1.41
N HIS A 288 -2.34 20.22 -1.55
CA HIS A 288 -2.99 21.45 -1.08
C HIS A 288 -2.99 21.54 0.45
N LYS A 289 -3.38 20.46 1.14
CA LYS A 289 -3.47 20.43 2.61
C LYS A 289 -2.15 20.11 3.30
N LYS A 290 -1.13 19.69 2.53
CA LYS A 290 0.20 19.30 3.00
C LYS A 290 0.18 18.23 4.11
N ARG A 291 -0.70 17.24 3.96
CA ARG A 291 -0.81 16.10 4.87
C ARG A 291 -1.44 14.89 4.17
N TRP A 292 -1.30 13.74 4.81
CA TRP A 292 -2.02 12.52 4.44
C TRP A 292 -3.49 12.62 4.79
N ILE A 293 -4.33 12.20 3.84
CA ILE A 293 -5.78 12.18 3.95
C ILE A 293 -6.26 10.74 4.05
N HIS A 294 -6.99 10.45 5.12
CA HIS A 294 -7.68 9.17 5.29
C HIS A 294 -8.73 8.96 4.19
N CYS A 295 -8.73 7.77 3.57
CA CYS A 295 -9.72 7.37 2.57
C CYS A 295 -10.16 5.91 2.84
N ASP A 296 -11.42 5.70 3.21
CA ASP A 296 -12.02 4.35 3.28
C ASP A 296 -13.05 4.18 2.16
N ALA A 297 -12.69 3.36 1.17
CA ALA A 297 -13.55 3.08 0.02
C ALA A 297 -14.79 2.28 0.37
N CYS A 298 -14.76 1.44 1.41
CA CYS A 298 -15.94 0.68 1.86
C CYS A 298 -17.03 1.62 2.36
N GLU A 299 -16.61 2.73 2.97
CA GLU A 299 -17.48 3.71 3.60
C GLU A 299 -17.70 4.94 2.70
N ALA A 300 -16.94 5.07 1.61
CA ALA A 300 -16.77 6.31 0.84
C ALA A 300 -16.41 7.51 1.74
N ALA A 301 -15.63 7.24 2.79
CA ALA A 301 -15.21 8.20 3.79
C ALA A 301 -13.94 8.93 3.33
N TYR A 302 -13.97 10.25 3.37
CA TYR A 302 -12.85 11.11 3.04
C TYR A 302 -12.49 11.98 4.24
N ASP A 303 -11.23 11.93 4.64
CA ASP A 303 -10.64 12.72 5.73
C ASP A 303 -11.32 12.51 7.08
N GLN A 304 -11.68 11.26 7.34
CA GLN A 304 -12.44 10.80 8.50
C GLN A 304 -11.67 9.77 9.35
N PRO A 305 -10.51 10.12 9.93
CA PRO A 305 -9.64 9.16 10.59
C PRO A 305 -10.18 8.65 11.94
N LEU A 306 -11.13 9.33 12.58
CA LEU A 306 -11.70 8.89 13.86
C LEU A 306 -12.93 7.96 13.69
N LEU A 307 -13.25 7.60 12.45
CA LEU A 307 -14.34 6.72 12.07
C LEU A 307 -14.28 5.41 12.85
N TYR A 308 -13.08 4.85 12.99
CA TYR A 308 -12.87 3.54 13.59
C TYR A 308 -12.91 3.57 15.11
N SER A 309 -12.05 4.38 15.75
CA SER A 309 -11.94 4.39 17.21
C SER A 309 -13.18 4.99 17.85
N THR A 310 -13.69 6.09 17.30
CA THR A 310 -14.75 6.87 17.93
C THR A 310 -16.10 6.57 17.31
N GLY A 311 -16.20 6.52 15.98
CA GLY A 311 -17.44 6.14 15.28
C GLY A 311 -17.85 4.71 15.62
N TRP A 312 -16.99 3.73 15.30
CA TRP A 312 -17.28 2.31 15.47
C TRP A 312 -16.88 1.77 16.85
N GLY A 313 -16.14 2.51 17.68
CA GLY A 313 -15.70 2.01 18.98
C GLY A 313 -14.62 0.92 18.91
N LYS A 314 -13.88 0.82 17.78
CA LYS A 314 -12.82 -0.17 17.64
C LYS A 314 -11.71 0.06 18.66
N SER A 315 -11.30 -1.02 19.34
CA SER A 315 -10.17 -1.02 20.25
C SER A 315 -8.83 -1.18 19.51
N LEU A 316 -8.42 -0.14 18.77
CA LEU A 316 -7.22 -0.15 17.93
C LEU A 316 -5.93 -0.44 18.71
N SER A 317 -4.94 -1.06 18.05
CA SER A 317 -3.61 -1.31 18.62
C SER A 317 -2.48 -0.84 17.70
N TYR A 318 -2.43 -1.32 16.46
CA TYR A 318 -1.44 -0.92 15.46
C TYR A 318 -2.13 -0.63 14.13
N CYS A 319 -1.95 0.59 13.62
CA CYS A 319 -2.28 0.98 12.25
C CYS A 319 -0.98 1.38 11.56
N VAL A 320 -0.53 0.61 10.58
CA VAL A 320 0.72 0.87 9.85
C VAL A 320 0.41 1.10 8.38
N ALA A 321 0.93 2.20 7.85
CA ALA A 321 0.78 2.60 6.46
C ALA A 321 1.98 2.12 5.65
N PHE A 322 1.72 1.62 4.44
CA PHE A 322 2.71 1.04 3.53
C PHE A 322 2.59 1.72 2.17
N SER A 323 3.73 2.09 1.58
CA SER A 323 3.84 2.57 0.21
C SER A 323 5.18 2.14 -0.40
N ALA A 324 5.36 2.43 -1.69
CA ALA A 324 6.64 2.24 -2.35
C ALA A 324 7.77 3.14 -1.81
N GLU A 325 7.42 4.23 -1.13
CA GLU A 325 8.37 5.23 -0.63
C GLU A 325 8.72 5.00 0.85
N GLU A 326 7.77 4.50 1.63
CA GLU A 326 7.87 4.47 3.09
C GLU A 326 6.87 3.53 3.77
N VAL A 327 7.19 3.18 5.01
CA VAL A 327 6.36 2.39 5.94
C VAL A 327 6.33 3.09 7.30
N VAL A 328 5.14 3.53 7.74
CA VAL A 328 4.99 4.45 8.88
C VAL A 328 3.95 3.94 9.87
N ASP A 329 4.24 4.01 11.16
CA ASP A 329 3.22 3.81 12.20
C ASP A 329 2.33 5.05 12.29
N VAL A 330 1.12 4.92 11.75
CA VAL A 330 0.12 5.99 11.69
C VAL A 330 -0.94 5.87 12.78
N THR A 331 -0.75 4.97 13.77
CA THR A 331 -1.76 4.66 14.79
C THR A 331 -2.33 5.90 15.47
N LYS A 332 -1.48 6.89 15.82
CA LYS A 332 -1.91 8.13 16.48
C LYS A 332 -2.91 8.96 15.66
N ARG A 333 -2.91 8.83 14.34
CA ARG A 333 -3.88 9.50 13.46
C ARG A 333 -5.31 8.97 13.66
N TYR A 334 -5.45 7.72 14.05
CA TYR A 334 -6.73 7.00 14.07
C TYR A 334 -7.33 6.84 15.46
N THR A 335 -6.80 7.55 16.47
CA THR A 335 -7.24 7.45 17.86
C THR A 335 -7.01 8.76 18.61
N VAL A 336 -7.89 9.05 19.56
CA VAL A 336 -7.76 10.13 20.54
C VAL A 336 -7.23 9.63 21.89
N ASP A 337 -7.22 8.32 22.10
CA ASP A 337 -6.91 7.60 23.33
C ASP A 337 -5.58 6.82 23.24
N TYR A 338 -4.62 7.35 22.48
CA TYR A 338 -3.34 6.68 22.23
C TYR A 338 -2.59 6.39 23.54
N ASP A 339 -2.25 7.43 24.30
CA ASP A 339 -1.44 7.34 25.52
C ASP A 339 -2.15 6.64 26.68
N THR A 340 -3.49 6.59 26.66
CA THR A 340 -4.29 6.06 27.78
C THR A 340 -4.73 4.62 27.57
N ALA A 341 -5.03 4.23 26.33
CA ALA A 341 -5.65 2.94 26.01
C ALA A 341 -4.88 2.14 24.95
N VAL A 342 -4.49 2.74 23.83
CA VAL A 342 -3.79 2.04 22.74
C VAL A 342 -2.44 1.50 23.18
N VAL A 343 -1.63 2.30 23.88
CA VAL A 343 -0.31 1.88 24.40
C VAL A 343 -0.41 0.60 25.25
N LYS A 344 -1.50 0.41 26.00
CA LYS A 344 -1.72 -0.79 26.81
C LYS A 344 -2.05 -2.04 25.99
N ARG A 345 -2.53 -1.87 24.76
CA ARG A 345 -2.89 -2.97 23.83
C ARG A 345 -1.72 -3.36 22.92
N ARG A 346 -0.71 -2.50 22.77
CA ARG A 346 0.48 -2.71 21.94
C ARG A 346 1.49 -3.66 22.59
N LYS A 347 1.21 -4.97 22.50
CA LYS A 347 2.01 -6.04 23.13
C LYS A 347 2.69 -6.98 22.14
N SER A 348 2.48 -6.80 20.84
CA SER A 348 2.95 -7.72 19.80
C SER A 348 4.42 -7.53 19.46
N ILE A 349 4.98 -6.35 19.73
CA ILE A 349 6.36 -5.99 19.44
C ILE A 349 6.83 -4.87 20.36
N ARG A 350 8.11 -4.87 20.73
CA ARG A 350 8.73 -3.77 21.48
C ARG A 350 8.80 -2.51 20.63
N GLU A 351 8.34 -1.38 21.17
CA GLU A 351 8.26 -0.10 20.42
C GLU A 351 9.58 0.33 19.74
N PRO A 352 10.77 0.27 20.39
CA PRO A 352 12.01 0.63 19.71
C PRO A 352 12.33 -0.31 18.54
N VAL A 353 12.01 -1.61 18.68
CA VAL A 353 12.23 -2.63 17.64
C VAL A 353 11.29 -2.40 16.46
N LEU A 354 10.02 -2.06 16.73
CA LEU A 354 9.08 -1.66 15.69
C LEU A 354 9.58 -0.42 14.93
N ALA A 355 9.98 0.63 15.65
CA ALA A 355 10.49 1.85 15.03
C ALA A 355 11.71 1.57 14.14
N LYS A 356 12.69 0.79 14.63
CA LYS A 356 13.84 0.34 13.83
C LYS A 356 13.39 -0.43 12.58
N PHE A 357 12.49 -1.40 12.74
CA PHE A 357 12.00 -2.23 11.65
C PHE A 357 11.32 -1.41 10.55
N LEU A 358 10.39 -0.52 10.92
CA LEU A 358 9.68 0.32 9.96
C LEU A 358 10.61 1.30 9.24
N HIS A 359 11.57 1.89 9.97
CA HIS A 359 12.58 2.76 9.38
C HIS A 359 13.44 2.01 8.35
N LEU A 360 14.02 0.86 8.72
CA LEU A 360 14.83 0.06 7.79
C LEU A 360 14.03 -0.42 6.58
N LEU A 361 12.76 -0.78 6.78
CA LEU A 361 11.88 -1.18 5.68
C LEU A 361 11.57 -0.01 4.74
N SER A 362 11.36 1.19 5.29
CA SER A 362 11.17 2.43 4.52
C SER A 362 12.40 2.76 3.68
N GLU A 363 13.59 2.76 4.28
CA GLU A 363 14.84 3.02 3.56
C GLU A 363 15.09 1.97 2.47
N SER A 364 14.77 0.69 2.74
CA SER A 364 14.87 -0.37 1.74
C SER A 364 13.90 -0.18 0.58
N ASN A 365 12.69 0.33 0.83
CA ASN A 365 11.73 0.66 -0.22
C ASN A 365 12.21 1.84 -1.06
N LEU A 366 12.59 2.94 -0.40
CA LEU A 366 13.07 4.16 -1.05
C LEU A 366 14.30 3.89 -1.93
N ALA A 367 15.24 3.06 -1.47
CA ALA A 367 16.44 2.67 -2.24
C ALA A 367 16.14 1.87 -3.52
N LYS A 368 14.96 1.26 -3.64
CA LYS A 368 14.51 0.59 -4.87
C LYS A 368 13.96 1.59 -5.89
N LEU A 369 13.52 2.76 -5.43
CA LEU A 369 13.04 3.81 -6.30
C LEU A 369 14.24 4.55 -6.90
N LYS A 370 14.27 4.66 -8.23
CA LYS A 370 15.32 5.38 -8.97
C LYS A 370 15.03 6.88 -8.96
N LEU A 371 15.04 7.48 -7.77
CA LEU A 371 14.68 8.88 -7.55
C LEU A 371 15.91 9.80 -7.57
N ASP A 372 15.70 11.04 -8.00
CA ASP A 372 16.69 12.09 -7.87
C ASP A 372 16.68 12.75 -6.48
N THR A 373 17.66 13.62 -6.23
CA THR A 373 17.82 14.29 -4.94
C THR A 373 16.62 15.17 -4.57
N THR A 374 15.94 15.76 -5.55
CA THR A 374 14.79 16.65 -5.29
C THR A 374 13.54 15.85 -4.93
N GLU A 375 13.34 14.70 -5.57
CA GLU A 375 12.27 13.76 -5.22
C GLU A 375 12.47 13.18 -3.82
N ILE A 376 13.69 12.76 -3.48
CA ILE A 376 14.03 12.30 -2.13
C ILE A 376 13.77 13.40 -1.11
N GLN A 377 14.21 14.64 -1.38
CA GLN A 377 13.98 15.77 -0.45
C GLN A 377 12.48 16.02 -0.24
N SER A 378 11.67 15.98 -1.30
CA SER A 378 10.20 16.11 -1.18
C SER A 378 9.59 15.03 -0.28
N ILE A 379 10.06 13.78 -0.38
CA ILE A 379 9.62 12.69 0.51
C ILE A 379 10.02 13.00 1.97
N ARG A 380 11.26 13.44 2.20
CA ARG A 380 11.73 13.79 3.56
C ARG A 380 10.95 14.97 4.16
N ASP A 381 10.61 15.97 3.35
CA ASP A 381 9.80 17.11 3.78
C ASP A 381 8.40 16.65 4.22
N ARG A 382 7.76 15.74 3.47
CA ARG A 382 6.47 15.14 3.85
C ARG A 382 6.57 14.33 5.14
N GLN A 383 7.64 13.55 5.30
CA GLN A 383 7.90 12.78 6.52
C GLN A 383 8.06 13.70 7.74
N SER A 384 8.74 14.84 7.57
CA SER A 384 8.90 15.83 8.65
C SER A 384 7.55 16.44 9.07
N LEU A 385 6.71 16.81 8.11
CA LEU A 385 5.35 17.32 8.38
C LEU A 385 4.48 16.30 9.12
N GLU A 386 4.51 15.04 8.70
CA GLU A 386 3.76 13.97 9.36
C GLU A 386 4.29 13.66 10.76
N ALA A 387 5.61 13.67 10.95
CA ALA A 387 6.19 13.48 12.28
C ALA A 387 5.74 14.58 13.26
N GLU A 388 5.62 15.82 12.79
CA GLU A 388 5.06 16.92 13.58
C GLU A 388 3.57 16.69 13.89
N GLU A 389 2.75 16.32 12.90
CA GLU A 389 1.34 15.96 13.05
C GLU A 389 1.15 14.87 14.12
N LEU A 390 1.83 13.73 13.97
CA LEU A 390 1.72 12.56 14.85
C LEU A 390 2.32 12.80 16.24
N SER A 391 3.18 13.81 16.40
CA SER A 391 3.70 14.18 17.73
C SER A 391 2.67 14.87 18.62
N GLY A 392 1.56 15.38 18.05
CA GLY A 392 0.48 16.03 18.79
C GLY A 392 0.76 17.47 19.24
N ARG A 393 1.84 18.10 18.75
CA ARG A 393 2.24 19.47 19.14
C ARG A 393 1.22 20.57 18.82
N HIS A 394 0.27 20.30 17.92
CA HIS A 394 -0.75 21.28 17.47
C HIS A 394 -2.14 21.10 18.10
N GLY A 395 -2.27 20.19 19.07
CA GLY A 395 -3.56 19.86 19.68
C GLY A 395 -4.46 19.04 18.74
N ASP A 396 -5.33 18.22 19.34
CA ASP A 396 -6.26 17.40 18.60
C ASP A 396 -7.54 18.20 18.25
N ASN A 397 -7.51 18.89 17.11
CA ASN A 397 -8.67 19.62 16.59
C ASN A 397 -9.57 18.73 15.68
N ARG A 398 -9.44 17.39 15.74
CA ARG A 398 -10.23 16.49 14.89
C ARG A 398 -11.68 16.46 15.37
N THR A 399 -12.62 16.67 14.45
CA THR A 399 -14.05 16.57 14.74
C THR A 399 -14.38 15.14 15.16
N ILE A 400 -15.14 14.98 16.25
CA ILE A 400 -15.63 13.66 16.65
C ILE A 400 -16.60 13.15 15.60
N GLU A 401 -16.23 12.04 14.96
CA GLU A 401 -17.05 11.39 13.95
C GLU A 401 -18.09 10.48 14.62
N THR A 402 -19.34 10.57 14.16
CA THR A 402 -20.48 9.80 14.67
C THR A 402 -21.08 8.88 13.62
N GLN A 403 -20.40 8.68 12.48
CA GLN A 403 -20.89 7.83 11.41
C GLN A 403 -20.85 6.37 11.84
N GLU A 404 -21.98 5.68 11.71
CA GLU A 404 -22.08 4.25 11.96
C GLU A 404 -21.45 3.46 10.80
N ARG A 405 -21.04 2.22 11.09
CA ARG A 405 -20.44 1.34 10.10
C ARG A 405 -21.47 0.88 9.07
N GLU A 406 -21.17 1.03 7.78
CA GLU A 406 -22.05 0.58 6.69
C GLU A 406 -21.61 -0.78 6.10
N SER A 407 -20.35 -1.19 6.26
CA SER A 407 -19.82 -2.46 5.76
C SER A 407 -19.84 -3.61 6.80
N GLY A 408 -19.91 -4.85 6.31
CA GLY A 408 -19.96 -6.06 7.15
C GLY A 408 -21.38 -6.56 7.42
N SER A 409 -21.51 -7.75 8.01
CA SER A 409 -22.82 -8.27 8.44
C SER A 409 -23.19 -7.75 9.83
N ASP A 410 -24.50 -7.71 10.11
CA ASP A 410 -25.03 -7.28 11.41
C ASP A 410 -24.57 -8.18 12.56
N GLU A 411 -24.45 -9.49 12.33
CA GLU A 411 -23.91 -10.42 13.33
C GLU A 411 -22.43 -10.15 13.61
N TRP A 412 -21.64 -9.92 12.56
CA TRP A 412 -20.19 -9.71 12.67
C TRP A 412 -19.88 -8.38 13.37
N THR A 413 -20.59 -7.30 13.04
CA THR A 413 -20.41 -5.99 13.67
C THR A 413 -20.85 -6.00 15.15
N ARG A 414 -21.99 -6.62 15.47
CA ARG A 414 -22.47 -6.77 16.87
C ARG A 414 -21.53 -7.61 17.73
N ALA A 415 -20.99 -8.71 17.20
CA ALA A 415 -20.06 -9.57 17.94
C ALA A 415 -18.79 -8.83 18.40
N ARG A 416 -18.44 -7.74 17.70
CA ARG A 416 -17.25 -6.93 17.97
C ARG A 416 -17.55 -5.67 18.79
N GLY A 417 -18.80 -5.45 19.17
CA GLY A 417 -19.23 -4.25 19.89
C GLY A 417 -19.15 -2.98 19.04
N GLU A 418 -19.17 -3.11 17.71
CA GLU A 418 -19.00 -1.98 16.77
C GLU A 418 -20.32 -1.25 16.45
N ARG A 419 -21.38 -1.51 17.22
CA ARG A 419 -22.62 -0.73 17.26
C ARG A 419 -22.81 -0.15 18.66
N ARG A 420 -23.18 1.13 18.75
CA ARG A 420 -23.63 1.74 20.00
C ARG A 420 -25.11 1.52 20.25
#